data_AF-A0A6B2D8F2-F1
#
_entry.id   AF-A0A6B2D8F2-F1
#
_cell.length_a   1.000
_cell.length_b   1.000
_cell.length_c   1.000
_cell.angle_alpha   90.00
_cell.angle_beta   90.00
_cell.angle_gamma   90.00
#
_symmetry.space_group_name_H-M   'P 1'
#
loop_
_entity.id
_entity.type
_entity.pdbx_description
1 polymer ?
#
loop_
_entity_poly.entity_id
_entity_poly.type
_entity_poly.pdbx_seq_one_letter_code
_entity_poly.pdbx_strand_id
1 'polypeptide(L)' 'MLVTLARRPDLAEAVYAIPYPPGSPAFMAGSLASLLVRGRRVARRWPHLVVALLDGDRPIARGIMVPFRSRGSLP' A
#
# COMPACT_ATOMS: atom_id res chain seq x y z
N MET A 1 -0.29 -8.93 -12.61
CA MET A 1 -1.14 -7.73 -12.86
C MET A 1 -1.12 -6.82 -11.64
N LEU A 2 -1.05 -5.49 -11.80
CA LEU A 2 -1.15 -4.54 -10.68
C LEU A 2 -2.59 -4.06 -10.50
N VAL A 3 -3.13 -4.12 -9.28
CA VAL A 3 -4.47 -3.62 -8.94
C VAL A 3 -4.44 -2.77 -7.67
N THR A 4 -5.45 -1.92 -7.50
CA THR A 4 -5.69 -1.21 -6.24
C THR A 4 -6.80 -1.90 -5.46
N LEU A 5 -6.81 -1.76 -4.13
CA LEU A 5 -7.93 -2.25 -3.31
C LEU A 5 -9.24 -1.50 -3.58
N ALA A 6 -9.19 -0.33 -4.24
CA ALA A 6 -10.41 0.33 -4.72
C ALA A 6 -11.10 -0.47 -5.84
N ARG A 7 -10.32 -1.20 -6.66
CA ARG A 7 -10.84 -2.05 -7.74
C ARG A 7 -11.15 -3.48 -7.29
N ARG A 8 -10.38 -4.00 -6.32
CA ARG A 8 -10.51 -5.36 -5.77
C ARG A 8 -10.52 -5.31 -4.23
N PRO A 9 -11.59 -4.78 -3.61
CA PRO A 9 -11.66 -4.65 -2.15
C PRO A 9 -11.69 -6.00 -1.42
N ASP A 10 -12.14 -7.05 -2.11
CA ASP A 10 -12.13 -8.45 -1.66
C ASP A 10 -10.72 -8.94 -1.28
N LEU A 11 -9.67 -8.38 -1.90
CA LEU A 11 -8.29 -8.79 -1.67
C LEU A 11 -7.65 -8.18 -0.40
N ALA A 12 -8.36 -7.32 0.34
CA ALA A 12 -7.78 -6.58 1.46
C ALA A 12 -7.13 -7.49 2.52
N GLU A 13 -7.82 -8.54 2.96
CA GLU A 13 -7.28 -9.50 3.93
C GLU A 13 -6.00 -10.18 3.43
N ALA A 14 -6.07 -10.76 2.22
CA ALA A 14 -4.95 -11.49 1.62
C ALA A 14 -3.74 -10.57 1.39
N VAL A 15 -3.96 -9.32 0.98
CA VAL A 15 -2.91 -8.33 0.80
C VAL A 15 -2.23 -8.02 2.13
N TYR A 16 -2.97 -7.69 3.20
CA TYR A 16 -2.36 -7.36 4.49
C TYR A 16 -1.72 -8.56 5.20
N ALA A 17 -2.08 -9.79 4.84
CA ALA A 17 -1.41 -11.00 5.30
C ALA A 17 0.03 -11.13 4.76
N ILE A 18 0.38 -10.43 3.67
CA ILE A 18 1.75 -10.43 3.14
C ILE A 18 2.65 -9.61 4.07
N PRO A 19 3.64 -10.25 4.73
CA PRO A 19 4.54 -9.55 5.64
C PRO A 19 5.47 -8.64 4.85
N TYR A 20 5.95 -7.59 5.50
CA TYR A 20 7.10 -6.85 4.97
C TYR A 20 8.34 -7.74 5.04
N PRO A 21 9.22 -7.69 4.03
CA PRO A 21 10.53 -8.31 4.14
C PRO A 21 11.29 -7.80 5.38
N PRO A 22 12.13 -8.64 6.01
CA PRO A 22 13.05 -8.20 7.04
C PRO A 22 13.83 -6.96 6.56
N GLY A 23 13.94 -5.92 7.39
CA GLY A 23 14.64 -4.68 7.07
C GLY A 23 13.84 -3.62 6.30
N SER A 24 12.70 -3.97 5.66
CA SER A 24 11.83 -2.95 5.04
C SER A 24 11.34 -1.85 5.98
N PRO A 25 11.05 -2.11 7.28
CA PRO A 25 10.70 -1.05 8.22
C PRO A 25 11.81 -0.04 8.48
N ALA A 26 13.08 -0.43 8.31
CA ALA A 26 14.25 0.43 8.56
C ALA A 26 14.45 1.42 7.42
N PHE A 27 14.30 0.99 6.15
CA PHE A 27 14.29 1.90 4.99
C PHE A 27 13.17 2.93 5.06
N MET A 28 12.07 2.54 5.69
CA MET A 28 10.90 3.38 5.93
C MET A 28 11.05 4.20 7.23
N ALA A 29 12.08 4.05 8.05
CA ALA A 29 12.19 4.79 9.31
C ALA A 29 12.16 6.32 9.08
N GLY A 30 11.26 7.03 9.77
CA GLY A 30 11.09 8.49 9.65
C GLY A 30 10.13 8.99 8.56
N SER A 31 9.58 8.11 7.70
CA SER A 31 8.58 8.50 6.69
C SER A 31 7.14 8.35 7.18
N LEU A 32 6.27 9.34 6.87
CA LEU A 32 4.82 9.26 7.12
C LEU A 32 4.20 8.02 6.47
N ALA A 33 4.74 7.62 5.31
CA ALA A 33 4.33 6.42 4.60
C ALA A 33 4.47 5.17 5.47
N SER A 34 5.44 5.12 6.37
CA SER A 34 5.77 3.97 7.23
C SER A 34 4.74 3.76 8.34
N LEU A 35 4.09 4.84 8.79
CA LEU A 35 2.96 4.81 9.70
C LEU A 35 1.67 4.41 8.97
N LEU A 36 1.49 4.88 7.73
CA LEU A 36 0.35 4.55 6.88
C LEU A 36 0.39 3.07 6.43
N VAL A 37 1.56 2.60 6.04
CA VAL A 37 1.87 1.24 5.56
C VAL A 37 1.59 0.15 6.60
N ARG A 38 1.71 0.48 7.89
CA ARG A 38 1.40 -0.45 9.01
C ARG A 38 -0.11 -0.62 9.24
N GLY A 39 -0.95 0.27 8.73
CA GLY A 39 -2.36 0.30 9.09
C GLY A 39 -3.29 -0.32 8.05
N ARG A 40 -4.05 -1.36 8.43
CA ARG A 40 -5.35 -1.72 7.81
C ARG A 40 -6.28 -0.52 7.65
N ARG A 41 -6.06 0.55 8.42
CA ARG A 41 -6.79 1.83 8.33
C ARG A 41 -6.60 2.52 6.97
N VAL A 42 -5.48 2.34 6.29
CA VAL A 42 -5.25 2.93 4.96
C VAL A 42 -6.15 2.30 3.91
N ALA A 43 -6.29 0.97 3.87
CA ALA A 43 -7.24 0.35 2.95
C ALA A 43 -8.69 0.77 3.20
N ARG A 44 -9.07 1.06 4.45
CA ARG A 44 -10.42 1.56 4.74
C ARG A 44 -10.65 2.98 4.25
N ARG A 45 -9.67 3.88 4.43
CA ARG A 45 -9.87 5.32 4.16
C ARG A 45 -9.35 5.77 2.79
N TRP A 46 -8.36 5.07 2.26
CA TRP A 46 -7.69 5.36 0.99
C TRP A 46 -7.35 4.06 0.22
N PRO A 47 -8.35 3.23 -0.16
CA PRO A 47 -8.13 1.95 -0.84
C PRO A 47 -7.45 2.10 -2.21
N HIS A 48 -7.55 3.26 -2.85
CA HIS A 48 -6.88 3.56 -4.12
C HIS A 48 -5.36 3.70 -3.98
N LEU A 49 -4.84 3.92 -2.77
CA LEU A 49 -3.40 4.01 -2.50
C LEU A 49 -2.78 2.64 -2.19
N VAL A 50 -3.59 1.63 -1.86
CA VAL A 50 -3.07 0.28 -1.57
C VAL A 50 -3.01 -0.50 -2.87
N VAL A 51 -1.81 -0.94 -3.25
CA VAL A 51 -1.59 -1.72 -4.47
C VAL A 51 -1.21 -3.15 -4.14
N ALA A 52 -1.72 -4.08 -4.95
CA ALA A 52 -1.38 -5.49 -4.93
C ALA A 52 -0.83 -5.91 -6.29
N LEU A 53 0.28 -6.63 -6.28
CA LEU A 53 0.75 -7.37 -7.45
C LEU A 53 0.15 -8.76 -7.40
N LEU A 54 -0.55 -9.13 -8.46
CA LEU A 54 -1.19 -10.44 -8.59
C LEU A 54 -0.43 -11.35 -9.55
N ASP A 55 -0.32 -12.61 -9.18
CA ASP A 55 -0.05 -13.75 -10.06
C ASP A 55 -1.36 -14.53 -10.21
N GLY A 56 -1.98 -14.47 -11.39
CA GLY A 56 -3.40 -14.79 -11.56
C GLY A 56 -4.28 -13.91 -10.66
N ASP A 57 -5.08 -14.55 -9.79
CA ASP A 57 -5.89 -13.89 -8.76
C ASP A 57 -5.21 -13.85 -7.37
N ARG A 58 -4.00 -14.40 -7.23
CA ARG A 58 -3.31 -14.49 -5.95
C ARG A 58 -2.42 -13.27 -5.74
N PRO A 59 -2.59 -12.52 -4.63
CA PRO A 59 -1.65 -11.47 -4.25
C PRO A 59 -0.29 -12.07 -3.89
N ILE A 60 0.78 -11.59 -4.54
CA ILE A 60 2.16 -12.01 -4.30
C ILE A 60 3.03 -10.91 -3.70
N ALA A 61 2.63 -9.65 -3.86
CA ALA A 61 3.29 -8.52 -3.22
C ALA A 61 2.30 -7.38 -2.95
N ARG A 62 2.67 -6.49 -2.04
CA ARG A 62 1.90 -5.29 -1.72
C ARG A 62 2.76 -4.04 -1.63
N GLY A 63 2.14 -2.91 -1.90
CA GLY A 63 2.74 -1.60 -1.70
C GLY A 63 1.71 -0.57 -1.29
N ILE A 64 2.20 0.58 -0.84
CA ILE A 64 1.40 1.79 -0.67
C ILE A 64 1.94 2.82 -1.65
N MET A 65 1.07 3.35 -2.50
CA MET A 65 1.37 4.47 -3.37
C MET A 65 1.45 5.73 -2.51
N VAL A 66 2.60 6.40 -2.56
CA VAL A 66 2.77 7.72 -1.95
C VAL A 66 2.64 8.74 -3.08
N PRO A 67 1.62 9.61 -3.07
CA PRO A 67 1.53 10.65 -4.08
C PRO A 67 2.76 11.55 -3.95
N PHE A 68 3.62 11.54 -4.97
CA PHE A 68 4.72 12.47 -5.07
C PHE A 68 4.15 13.81 -5.53
N ARG A 69 3.90 14.71 -4.58
CA ARG A 69 3.71 16.12 -4.92
C ARG A 69 5.09 16.70 -5.19
N SER A 70 5.38 17.09 -6.44
CA SER A 70 6.39 18.14 -6.65
C SER A 70 5.99 19.33 -5.76
N ARG A 71 6.96 20.10 -5.25
CA ARG A 71 6.68 21.33 -4.51
C ARG A 71 6.00 22.35 -5.45
N GLY A 72 4.72 22.18 -5.70
CA GLY A 72 3.81 23.15 -6.28
C GLY A 72 2.80 23.49 -5.21
N SER A 73 2.78 24.75 -4.80
CA SER A 73 1.79 25.32 -3.90
C SER A 73 0.38 24.88 -4.31
N LEU A 74 -0.37 24.35 -3.36
CA LEU A 74 -1.81 24.22 -3.54
C LEU A 74 -2.43 25.62 -3.65
N PRO A 75 -3.50 25.80 -4.44
CA PRO A 75 -4.29 27.03 -4.43
C PRO A 75 -4.88 27.31 -3.05
#